data_AF-A0A1G4G9U4-F1
#
_entry.id   AF-A0A1G4G9U4-F1
#
_cell.length_a   1.000
_cell.length_b   1.000
_cell.length_c   1.000
_cell.angle_alpha   90.00
_cell.angle_beta   90.00
_cell.angle_gamma   90.00
#
_symmetry.space_group_name_H-M   'P 1'
#
loop_
_entity.id
_entity.type
_entity.pdbx_description
1 polymer ?
#
loop_
_entity_poly.entity_id
_entity_poly.type
_entity_poly.pdbx_seq_one_letter_code
_entity_poly.pdbx_strand_id
1 'polypeptide(L)'
;MKYFLGDNENAIKTQIYCALIVNLLLTVVQKRLKRRWAFSNLVSFCRIHLFNYLHLMRFLENPERDWQRDDKNLGMLTLFRGAYF
;
A
#
# COMPACT_ATOMS: atom_id res chain seq x y z
N MET A 1 22.00 -7.19 -13.94
CA MET A 1 22.68 -6.67 -12.73
C MET A 1 21.93 -5.40 -12.31
N LYS A 2 21.38 -5.34 -11.09
CA LYS A 2 20.78 -4.10 -10.56
C LYS A 2 21.87 -3.34 -9.81
N TYR A 3 22.36 -2.27 -10.41
CA TYR A 3 23.29 -1.36 -9.77
C TYR A 3 22.52 -0.45 -8.79
N PHE A 4 23.24 0.09 -7.79
CA PHE A 4 22.74 1.19 -6.98
C PHE A 4 22.37 2.36 -7.90
N LEU A 5 21.38 3.18 -7.52
CA LEU A 5 20.89 4.30 -8.33
C LEU A 5 21.95 5.38 -8.58
N GLY A 6 22.98 5.38 -7.74
CA GLY A 6 24.19 6.18 -7.85
C GLY A 6 25.31 5.36 -7.21
N ASP A 7 26.48 5.36 -7.84
CA ASP A 7 27.62 4.51 -7.52
C ASP A 7 28.72 5.24 -6.73
N ASN A 8 28.56 6.55 -6.45
CA ASN A 8 29.42 7.24 -5.51
C ASN A 8 29.21 6.73 -4.07
N GLU A 9 30.24 6.81 -3.23
CA GLU A 9 30.23 6.27 -1.87
C GLU A 9 29.07 6.82 -1.02
N ASN A 10 28.77 8.12 -1.15
CA ASN A 10 27.70 8.77 -0.40
C ASN A 10 26.30 8.32 -0.86
N ALA A 11 26.12 8.09 -2.17
CA ALA A 11 24.89 7.58 -2.75
C ALA A 11 24.62 6.14 -2.31
N ILE A 12 25.66 5.30 -2.26
CA ILE A 12 25.56 3.94 -1.74
C ILE A 12 25.20 3.95 -0.25
N LYS A 13 25.91 4.75 0.57
CA LYS A 13 25.59 4.89 2.00
C LYS A 13 24.15 5.33 2.23
N THR A 14 23.69 6.34 1.49
CA THR A 14 22.31 6.85 1.57
C THR A 14 21.30 5.76 1.21
N GLN A 15 21.53 5.01 0.13
CA GLN A 15 20.63 3.93 -0.28
C GLN A 15 20.56 2.79 0.74
N ILE A 16 21.69 2.45 1.37
CA ILE A 16 21.73 1.46 2.46
C ILE A 16 20.91 1.97 3.66
N TYR A 17 21.12 3.21 4.10
CA TYR A 17 20.34 3.78 5.20
C TYR A 17 18.84 3.84 4.88
N CYS A 18 18.45 4.23 3.66
CA CYS A 18 17.06 4.18 3.23
C CYS A 18 16.49 2.76 3.29
N ALA A 19 17.22 1.76 2.81
CA ALA A 19 16.78 0.36 2.86
C ALA A 19 16.61 -0.14 4.31
N LEU A 20 17.52 0.24 5.22
CA LEU A 20 17.44 -0.11 6.63
C LEU A 20 16.25 0.55 7.32
N ILE A 21 15.99 1.83 7.05
CA ILE A 21 14.83 2.57 7.58
C ILE A 21 13.54 1.91 7.10
N VAL A 22 13.42 1.62 5.80
CA VAL A 22 12.23 0.95 5.25
C VAL A 22 12.06 -0.44 5.87
N ASN A 23 13.13 -1.22 5.99
CA ASN A 23 13.07 -2.54 6.61
C ASN A 23 12.60 -2.48 8.07
N LEU A 24 13.10 -1.51 8.84
CA LEU A 24 12.68 -1.28 10.22
C LEU A 24 11.18 -0.92 10.30
N LEU A 25 10.73 0.04 9.48
CA LEU A 25 9.33 0.46 9.45
C LEU A 25 8.41 -0.70 9.08
N LEU A 26 8.72 -1.47 8.04
CA LEU A 26 7.92 -2.61 7.62
C LEU A 26 7.91 -3.72 8.67
N THR A 27 9.02 -3.95 9.37
CA THR A 27 9.09 -4.90 10.50
C THR A 27 8.19 -4.46 11.66
N VAL A 28 8.19 -3.15 11.99
CA VAL A 28 7.32 -2.61 13.04
C VAL A 28 5.84 -2.75 12.64
N VAL A 29 5.50 -2.45 11.38
CA VAL A 29 4.14 -2.65 10.84
C VAL A 29 3.76 -4.12 10.97
N GLN A 30 4.59 -5.05 10.50
CA GLN A 30 4.32 -6.49 10.56
C GLN A 30 4.08 -6.98 11.99
N LYS A 31 4.84 -6.48 12.98
CA LYS A 31 4.67 -6.84 14.39
C LYS A 31 3.40 -6.27 15.02
N ARG A 32 2.89 -5.14 14.52
CA ARG A 32 1.67 -4.50 15.03
C ARG A 32 0.39 -5.10 14.43
N LEU A 33 0.49 -5.78 13.28
CA LEU A 33 -0.66 -6.42 12.65
C LEU A 33 -1.07 -7.68 13.41
N LYS A 34 -2.38 -7.88 13.57
CA LYS A 34 -2.95 -9.09 14.19
C LYS A 34 -2.85 -10.30 13.26
N ARG A 35 -2.97 -10.08 11.95
CA ARG A 35 -2.90 -11.12 10.92
C ARG A 35 -1.44 -11.42 10.58
N ARG A 36 -1.09 -12.71 10.48
CA ARG A 36 0.21 -13.12 9.96
C ARG A 36 0.29 -12.82 8.46
N TRP A 37 1.27 -12.01 8.10
CA TRP A 37 1.63 -11.71 6.72
C TRP A 37 3.03 -12.23 6.41
N ALA A 38 3.20 -12.80 5.21
CA ALA A 38 4.53 -12.99 4.65
C ALA A 38 5.16 -11.61 4.40
N PHE A 39 6.44 -11.45 4.73
CA PHE A 39 7.12 -10.16 4.63
C PHE A 39 7.13 -9.61 3.20
N SER A 40 7.34 -10.48 2.21
CA SER A 40 7.29 -10.13 0.78
C SER A 40 5.94 -9.54 0.37
N ASN A 41 4.83 -10.08 0.87
CA ASN A 41 3.49 -9.57 0.58
C ASN A 41 3.31 -8.17 1.17
N LEU A 42 3.74 -7.97 2.42
CA LEU A 42 3.65 -6.67 3.10
C LEU A 42 4.47 -5.60 2.37
N VAL A 43 5.70 -5.92 1.95
CA VAL A 43 6.54 -5.04 1.13
C VAL A 43 5.84 -4.70 -0.19
N SER A 44 5.25 -5.69 -0.87
CA SER A 44 4.55 -5.49 -2.14
C SER A 44 3.36 -4.55 -2.02
N PHE A 45 2.50 -4.75 -1.01
CA PHE A 45 1.35 -3.88 -0.76
C PHE A 45 1.77 -2.46 -0.40
N CYS A 46 2.73 -2.30 0.52
CA CYS A 46 3.25 -0.98 0.88
C CYS A 46 3.84 -0.27 -0.35
N ARG A 47 4.49 -0.99 -1.26
CA ARG A 47 5.03 -0.42 -2.50
C ARG A 47 3.92 0.07 -3.44
N ILE A 48 2.89 -0.74 -3.65
CA ILE A 48 1.77 -0.40 -4.55
C ILE A 48 0.95 0.77 -3.99
N HIS A 49 0.77 0.82 -2.67
CA HIS A 49 -0.07 1.82 -2.01
C HIS A 49 0.70 3.00 -1.41
N LEU A 50 2.00 3.11 -1.67
CA LEU A 50 2.84 4.17 -1.07
C LEU A 50 2.33 5.58 -1.37
N PHE A 51 1.80 5.80 -2.56
CA PHE A 51 1.28 7.09 -3.03
C PHE A 51 -0.24 7.20 -2.94
N ASN A 52 -0.92 6.16 -2.44
CA ASN A 52 -2.37 6.17 -2.32
C ASN A 52 -2.77 6.75 -0.95
N TYR A 53 -3.85 7.53 -0.92
CA TYR A 53 -4.44 8.01 0.34
C TYR A 53 -5.19 6.86 1.00
N LEU A 54 -4.47 6.06 1.78
CA LEU A 54 -4.95 4.81 2.37
C LEU A 54 -4.50 4.71 3.82
N HIS A 55 -5.39 4.24 4.69
CA HIS A 55 -5.02 3.94 6.07
C HIS A 55 -4.38 2.54 6.16
N LEU A 56 -3.07 2.47 5.92
CA LEU A 56 -2.30 1.21 5.77
C LEU A 56 -2.63 0.11 6.79
N MET A 57 -2.73 0.45 8.08
CA MET A 57 -3.00 -0.56 9.12
C MET A 57 -4.40 -1.18 8.98
N ARG A 58 -5.40 -0.40 8.55
CA ARG A 58 -6.77 -0.90 8.34
C ARG A 58 -6.82 -1.77 7.09
N PHE A 59 -6.18 -1.31 6.03
CA PHE A 59 -6.02 -2.08 4.80
C PHE A 59 -5.35 -3.43 5.02
N LEU A 60 -4.23 -3.47 5.74
CA LEU A 60 -3.50 -4.72 5.98
C LEU A 60 -4.25 -5.67 6.93
N GLU A 61 -5.17 -5.19 7.75
CA GLU A 61 -6.08 -6.04 8.53
C GLU A 61 -7.24 -6.58 7.69
N ASN A 62 -7.83 -5.75 6.81
CA ASN A 62 -8.98 -6.09 5.97
C ASN A 62 -8.86 -5.52 4.55
N PRO A 63 -8.04 -6.13 3.67
CA PRO A 63 -7.73 -5.57 2.35
C PRO A 63 -8.95 -5.50 1.42
N GLU A 64 -9.94 -6.36 1.63
CA GLU A 64 -11.16 -6.41 0.81
C GLU A 64 -12.20 -5.34 1.18
N ARG A 65 -12.16 -4.81 2.42
CA ARG A 65 -13.12 -3.80 2.89
C ARG A 65 -12.71 -2.38 2.55
N ASP A 66 -11.41 -2.06 2.56
CA ASP A 66 -10.94 -0.70 2.25
C ASP A 66 -11.18 -0.29 0.79
N TRP A 67 -11.41 -1.26 -0.12
CA TRP A 67 -11.80 -0.99 -1.50
C TRP A 67 -13.31 -0.82 -1.71
N GLN A 68 -14.13 -0.99 -0.68
CA GLN A 68 -15.54 -0.62 -0.74
C GLN A 68 -15.62 0.91 -0.73
N ARG A 69 -15.38 1.52 -1.91
CA ARG A 69 -15.86 2.86 -2.19
C ARG A 69 -17.31 2.88 -1.77
N ASP A 70 -17.67 3.86 -0.96
CA ASP A 70 -19.03 4.06 -0.47
C ASP A 70 -19.91 4.38 -1.69
N ASP A 71 -20.28 3.37 -2.49
CA ASP A 71 -21.13 3.55 -3.68
C ASP A 71 -22.61 3.64 -3.34
N LYS A 72 -22.86 4.32 -2.22
CA LYS A 72 -24.11 4.98 -1.88
C LYS A 72 -24.60 5.95 -2.97
N ASN A 73 -23.76 6.32 -3.94
CA ASN A 73 -24.15 7.13 -5.10
C ASN A 73 -24.56 6.32 -6.35
N LEU A 74 -24.42 4.98 -6.37
CA LEU A 74 -24.89 4.20 -7.52
C LEU A 74 -26.41 4.17 -7.66
N GLY A 75 -27.15 4.39 -6.55
CA GLY A 75 -28.60 4.54 -6.57
C GLY A 75 -29.09 5.75 -7.40
N MET A 76 -28.24 6.76 -7.62
CA MET A 76 -28.57 7.91 -8.47
C MET A 76 -28.37 7.60 -9.97
N LEU A 77 -27.42 6.71 -10.30
CA LEU A 77 -27.13 6.29 -11.69
C LEU A 77 -28.16 5.30 -12.25
N THR A 78 -28.82 4.52 -11.39
CA THR A 78 -29.90 3.60 -11.80
C THR A 78 -31.24 4.32 -12.04
N LEU A 79 -31.39 5.54 -11.54
CA LEU A 79 -32.64 6.30 -11.60
C LEU A 79 -33.05 6.69 -13.03
N PHE A 80 -32.09 6.84 -13.93
CA PHE A 80 -32.34 7.18 -15.35
C PHE A 80 -32.37 5.97 -16.29
N ARG A 81 -32.15 4.75 -15.79
CA ARG A 81 -32.16 3.54 -16.64
C ARG A 81 -33.56 3.08 -17.06
N GLY A 82 -34.62 3.61 -16.44
CA GLY A 82 -36.01 3.32 -16.78
C GLY A 82 -36.74 4.41 -17.56
N ALA A 83 -36.09 5.53 -17.91
CA ALA A 83 -36.71 6.69 -18.53
C ALA A 83 -36.47 6.81 -20.05
N TYR A 84 -35.81 5.82 -20.66
CA TYR A 84 -35.60 5.72 -22.10
C TYR A 84 -36.33 4.48 -22.65
N PHE A 85 -37.66 4.54 -22.63
CA PHE A 85 -38.54 3.81 -23.52
C PHE A 85 -39.36 4.84 -24.30
#